data_AF-A0A965EEN0-F1
#
_entry.id   AF-A0A965EEN0-F1
#
_cell.length_a   1.000
_cell.length_b   1.000
_cell.length_c   1.000
_cell.angle_alpha   90.00
_cell.angle_beta   90.00
_cell.angle_gamma   90.00
#
_symmetry.space_group_name_H-M   'P 1'
#
loop_
_entity.id
_entity.type
_entity.pdbx_description
1 polymer ?
#
loop_
_entity_poly.entity_id
_entity_poly.type
_entity_poly.pdbx_seq_one_letter_code
_entity_poly.pdbx_strand_id
1 'polypeptide(L)'
;MKSKHLRSIIIAGSFLLICLFSVQVYWFNRAFNVAEKQFDHTVQVALKKVADSVSEDTEIRKLSSNFFLAITESKLNSQEVDRMVEKEFQLRSLDVDYEIGIYNADDDTLVYGNYVAATRQQVYDKTKTNITAASAKNLAVYFPGKRSYLAAELKIWIFSTVILLLMCGFFAYAMYSLLRERKFAELKSDFINNMTH
;
A
#
# COMPACT_ATOMS: atom_id res chain seq x y z
N MET A 1 -11.49 -9.06 47.35
CA MET A 1 -12.31 -9.09 46.11
C MET A 1 -12.54 -10.53 45.65
N LYS A 2 -13.80 -11.01 45.62
CA LYS A 2 -14.18 -12.37 45.17
C LYS A 2 -13.60 -12.69 43.78
N SER A 3 -13.09 -13.91 43.56
CA SER A 3 -12.49 -14.39 42.30
C SER A 3 -13.34 -14.10 41.05
N LYS A 4 -14.67 -14.04 41.21
CA LYS A 4 -15.63 -13.67 40.15
C LYS A 4 -15.43 -12.25 39.58
N HIS A 5 -15.10 -11.26 40.41
CA HIS A 5 -14.87 -9.88 39.93
C HIS A 5 -13.62 -9.78 39.08
N LEU A 6 -12.54 -10.48 39.46
CA LEU A 6 -11.31 -10.48 38.69
C LEU A 6 -11.52 -11.12 37.31
N ARG A 7 -12.23 -12.26 37.26
CA ARG A 7 -12.58 -12.91 35.98
C ARG A 7 -13.40 -11.98 35.09
N SER A 8 -14.33 -11.22 35.66
CA SER A 8 -15.15 -10.25 34.92
C SER A 8 -14.30 -9.14 34.30
N ILE A 9 -13.30 -8.62 35.02
CA ILE A 9 -12.38 -7.58 34.51
C ILE A 9 -11.55 -8.11 33.35
N ILE A 10 -11.01 -9.33 33.46
CA ILE A 10 -10.19 -9.95 32.41
C ILE A 10 -11.02 -10.14 31.13
N ILE A 11 -12.25 -10.65 31.26
CA ILE A 11 -13.16 -10.87 30.12
C ILE A 11 -13.53 -9.54 29.47
N ALA A 12 -13.91 -8.54 30.25
CA ALA A 12 -14.26 -7.22 29.74
C ALA A 12 -13.09 -6.53 29.04
N GLY A 13 -11.89 -6.56 29.63
CA GLY A 13 -10.69 -5.98 29.03
C GLY A 13 -10.27 -6.68 27.73
N SER A 14 -10.34 -8.01 27.70
CA SER A 14 -10.05 -8.78 26.48
C SER A 14 -11.06 -8.48 25.37
N PHE A 15 -12.35 -8.38 25.72
CA PHE A 15 -13.41 -8.01 24.78
C PHE A 15 -13.16 -6.62 24.18
N LEU A 16 -12.82 -5.64 25.01
CA LEU A 16 -12.50 -4.28 24.54
C LEU A 16 -11.30 -4.27 23.58
N LEU A 17 -10.24 -5.02 23.88
CA LEU A 17 -9.08 -5.12 22.98
C LEU A 17 -9.44 -5.78 21.64
N ILE A 18 -10.28 -6.81 21.63
CA ILE A 18 -10.77 -7.45 20.41
C ILE A 18 -11.60 -6.47 19.58
N CYS A 19 -12.50 -5.71 20.21
CA CYS A 19 -13.27 -4.67 19.53
C CYS A 19 -12.37 -3.60 18.92
N LEU A 20 -11.39 -3.10 19.69
CA LEU A 20 -10.42 -2.11 19.21
C LEU A 20 -9.59 -2.66 18.05
N PHE A 21 -9.11 -3.90 18.14
CA PHE A 21 -8.37 -4.56 17.07
C PHE A 21 -9.22 -4.71 15.80
N SER A 22 -10.49 -5.10 15.94
CA SER A 22 -11.40 -5.22 14.80
C SER A 22 -11.63 -3.88 14.11
N VAL A 23 -11.83 -2.81 14.88
CA VAL A 23 -11.98 -1.44 14.38
C VAL A 23 -10.70 -1.00 13.66
N GLN A 24 -9.53 -1.25 14.25
CA GLN A 24 -8.23 -0.93 13.66
C GLN A 24 -8.03 -1.63 12.31
N VAL A 25 -8.33 -2.93 12.22
CA VAL A 25 -8.23 -3.71 10.97
C VAL A 25 -9.18 -3.18 9.91
N TYR A 26 -10.43 -2.88 10.28
CA TYR A 26 -11.41 -2.32 9.36
C TYR A 26 -10.93 -1.00 8.76
N TRP A 27 -10.49 -0.07 9.61
CA TRP A 27 -10.03 1.24 9.15
C TRP A 27 -8.71 1.17 8.38
N PHE A 28 -7.77 0.30 8.77
CA PHE A 28 -6.53 0.07 8.01
C PHE A 28 -6.85 -0.39 6.58
N ASN A 29 -7.72 -1.38 6.42
CA ASN A 29 -8.15 -1.85 5.11
C ASN A 29 -8.87 -0.76 4.32
N ARG A 30 -9.69 0.06 4.99
CA ARG A 30 -10.35 1.20 4.36
C ARG A 30 -9.33 2.23 3.87
N ALA A 31 -8.35 2.57 4.69
CA ALA A 31 -7.28 3.50 4.34
C ALA A 31 -6.45 2.97 3.17
N PHE A 32 -6.07 1.69 3.19
CA PHE A 32 -5.39 1.04 2.08
C PHE A 32 -6.18 1.12 0.78
N ASN A 33 -7.47 0.78 0.82
CA ASN A 33 -8.35 0.86 -0.35
C ASN A 33 -8.53 2.29 -0.87
N VAL A 34 -8.53 3.29 0.02
CA VAL A 34 -8.61 4.71 -0.38
C VAL A 34 -7.30 5.15 -1.04
N ALA A 35 -6.14 4.81 -0.45
CA ALA A 35 -4.84 5.09 -1.02
C ALA A 35 -4.68 4.43 -2.40
N GLU A 36 -5.08 3.16 -2.55
CA GLU A 36 -5.04 2.47 -3.85
C GLU A 36 -5.92 3.17 -4.90
N LYS A 37 -7.14 3.57 -4.53
CA LYS A 37 -8.03 4.31 -5.45
C LYS A 37 -7.49 5.68 -5.84
N GLN A 38 -6.91 6.41 -4.88
CA GLN A 38 -6.32 7.72 -5.13
C GLN A 38 -5.14 7.60 -6.08
N PHE A 39 -4.27 6.61 -5.87
CA PHE A 39 -3.17 6.29 -6.75
C PHE A 39 -3.67 5.97 -8.16
N ASP A 40 -4.60 5.02 -8.30
CA ASP A 40 -5.13 4.59 -9.59
C ASP A 40 -5.77 5.75 -10.35
N HIS A 41 -6.57 6.57 -9.66
CA HIS A 41 -7.20 7.75 -10.24
C HIS A 41 -6.15 8.77 -10.71
N THR A 42 -5.11 9.01 -9.91
CA THR A 42 -4.04 9.96 -10.23
C THR A 42 -3.28 9.50 -11.48
N VAL A 43 -2.93 8.22 -11.55
CA VAL A 43 -2.29 7.61 -12.73
C VAL A 43 -3.20 7.69 -13.95
N GLN A 44 -4.48 7.33 -13.81
CA GLN A 44 -5.42 7.39 -14.92
C GLN A 44 -5.57 8.79 -15.49
N VAL A 45 -5.70 9.81 -14.63
CA VAL A 45 -5.79 11.20 -15.08
C VAL A 45 -4.50 11.66 -15.75
N ALA A 46 -3.34 11.29 -15.20
CA ALA A 46 -2.04 11.62 -15.80
C ALA A 46 -1.88 10.98 -17.19
N LEU A 47 -2.12 9.67 -17.30
CA LEU A 47 -2.01 8.95 -18.56
C LEU A 47 -3.06 9.41 -19.58
N LYS A 48 -4.29 9.71 -19.14
CA LYS A 48 -5.32 10.30 -19.99
C LYS A 48 -4.87 11.63 -20.55
N LYS A 49 -4.22 12.49 -19.75
CA LYS A 49 -3.67 13.76 -20.23
C LYS A 49 -2.57 13.59 -21.27
N VAL A 50 -1.66 12.62 -21.07
CA VAL A 50 -0.63 12.30 -22.07
C VAL A 50 -1.27 11.72 -23.34
N ALA A 51 -2.22 10.81 -23.20
CA ALA A 51 -2.91 10.19 -24.31
C ALA A 51 -3.69 11.22 -25.15
N ASP A 52 -4.50 12.06 -24.50
CA ASP A 52 -5.32 13.11 -25.13
C ASP A 52 -4.48 14.16 -25.87
N SER A 53 -3.23 14.36 -25.47
CA SER A 53 -2.31 15.25 -26.21
C SER A 53 -1.73 14.65 -27.48
N VAL A 54 -1.90 13.34 -27.72
CA VAL A 54 -1.38 12.67 -28.92
C VAL A 54 -2.48 12.05 -29.79
N SER A 55 -3.67 11.80 -29.25
CA SER A 55 -4.84 11.32 -30.00
C SER A 55 -6.14 11.84 -29.38
N GLU A 56 -7.17 12.05 -30.21
CA GLU A 56 -8.49 12.50 -29.74
C GLU A 56 -9.33 11.37 -29.12
N ASP A 57 -9.17 10.15 -29.63
CA ASP A 57 -9.87 8.96 -29.14
C ASP A 57 -8.90 8.10 -28.33
N THR A 58 -9.01 8.19 -27.00
CA THR A 58 -8.11 7.48 -26.09
C THR A 58 -8.83 6.84 -24.92
N GLU A 59 -8.40 5.64 -24.57
CA GLU A 59 -8.95 4.85 -23.47
C GLU A 59 -7.82 4.42 -22.53
N ILE A 60 -8.03 4.58 -21.22
CA ILE A 60 -7.10 4.07 -20.20
C ILE A 60 -7.66 2.80 -19.59
N ARG A 61 -7.00 1.67 -19.87
CA ARG A 61 -7.33 0.36 -19.31
C ARG A 61 -6.37 0.01 -18.20
N LYS A 62 -6.90 -0.39 -17.04
CA LYS A 62 -6.12 -0.99 -15.95
C LYS A 62 -6.11 -2.51 -16.14
N LEU A 63 -4.97 -3.08 -16.53
CA LEU A 63 -4.86 -4.53 -16.75
C LEU A 63 -4.54 -5.28 -15.44
N SER A 64 -3.84 -4.63 -14.50
CA SER A 64 -3.57 -5.18 -13.17
C SER A 64 -3.42 -4.06 -12.13
N SER A 65 -3.22 -4.41 -10.85
CA SER A 65 -3.03 -3.38 -9.80
C SER A 65 -1.87 -2.42 -10.11
N ASN A 66 -0.82 -2.90 -10.78
CA ASN A 66 0.39 -2.12 -11.04
C ASN A 66 0.59 -1.80 -12.53
N PHE A 67 -0.32 -2.17 -13.42
CA PHE A 67 -0.14 -2.05 -14.87
C PHE A 67 -1.32 -1.32 -15.52
N PHE A 68 -0.99 -0.28 -16.28
CA PHE A 68 -1.94 0.58 -16.97
C PHE A 68 -1.57 0.66 -18.46
N LEU A 69 -2.58 0.60 -19.32
CA LEU A 69 -2.45 0.70 -20.76
C LEU A 69 -3.31 1.86 -21.25
N ALA A 70 -2.70 2.83 -21.91
CA ALA A 70 -3.34 3.88 -22.66
C ALA A 70 -3.39 3.49 -24.13
N ILE A 71 -4.61 3.25 -24.61
CA ILE A 71 -4.89 3.06 -26.04
C ILE A 71 -4.87 4.46 -26.67
N THR A 72 -3.97 4.66 -27.61
CA THR A 72 -3.81 5.93 -28.33
C THR A 72 -3.91 5.75 -29.84
N GLU A 73 -3.52 4.58 -30.35
CA GLU A 73 -3.49 4.23 -31.78
C GLU A 73 -2.85 5.30 -32.67
N SER A 74 -1.82 5.98 -32.16
CA SER A 74 -1.21 7.14 -32.80
C SER A 74 0.29 6.97 -32.98
N LYS A 75 0.89 7.89 -33.75
CA LYS A 75 2.35 7.90 -33.97
C LYS A 75 3.04 8.47 -32.73
N LEU A 76 3.43 7.58 -31.82
CA LEU A 76 4.17 7.96 -30.61
C LEU A 76 5.67 8.07 -30.89
N ASN A 77 6.27 9.18 -30.42
CA ASN A 77 7.72 9.36 -30.30
C ASN A 77 8.14 9.09 -28.85
N SER A 78 9.04 8.12 -28.65
CA SER A 78 9.47 7.67 -27.32
C SER A 78 10.02 8.81 -26.44
N GLN A 79 10.81 9.73 -27.01
CA GLN A 79 11.41 10.83 -26.22
C GLN A 79 10.38 11.87 -25.77
N GLU A 80 9.34 12.07 -26.57
CA GLU A 80 8.28 13.02 -26.26
C GLU A 80 7.34 12.45 -25.21
N VAL A 81 6.95 11.19 -25.37
CA VAL A 81 6.14 10.45 -24.38
C VAL A 81 6.81 10.41 -23.01
N ASP A 82 8.11 10.06 -22.95
CA ASP A 82 8.85 10.01 -21.69
C ASP A 82 8.76 11.34 -20.93
N ARG A 83 9.02 12.46 -21.62
CA ARG A 83 8.97 13.81 -21.03
C ARG A 83 7.56 14.19 -20.58
N MET A 84 6.54 13.79 -21.33
CA MET A 84 5.14 14.10 -21.02
C MET A 84 4.66 13.32 -19.81
N VAL A 85 4.94 12.02 -19.75
CA VAL A 85 4.62 11.16 -18.60
C VAL A 85 5.33 11.66 -17.35
N GLU A 86 6.64 11.92 -17.44
CA GLU A 86 7.42 12.46 -16.33
C GLU A 86 6.85 13.79 -15.83
N LYS A 87 6.51 14.71 -16.73
CA LYS A 87 5.90 16.00 -16.38
C LYS A 87 4.55 15.83 -15.69
N GLU A 88 3.64 15.02 -16.23
CA GLU A 88 2.32 14.79 -15.62
C GLU A 88 2.41 14.11 -14.25
N PHE A 89 3.35 13.18 -14.07
CA PHE A 89 3.57 12.52 -12.79
C PHE A 89 4.14 13.48 -11.75
N GLN A 90 5.12 14.31 -12.12
CA GLN A 90 5.67 15.35 -11.24
C GLN A 90 4.62 16.42 -10.86
N LEU A 91 3.81 16.89 -11.81
CA LEU A 91 2.73 17.85 -11.54
C LEU A 91 1.72 17.33 -10.51
N ARG A 92 1.59 16.01 -10.40
CA ARG A 92 0.67 15.33 -9.49
C ARG A 92 1.35 14.79 -8.23
N SER A 93 2.63 15.12 -8.04
CA SER A 93 3.45 14.63 -6.93
C SER A 93 3.48 13.09 -6.82
N LEU A 94 3.44 12.41 -7.96
CA LEU A 94 3.49 10.96 -8.04
C LEU A 94 4.95 10.51 -8.01
N ASP A 95 5.53 10.43 -6.81
CA ASP A 95 6.93 10.06 -6.57
C ASP A 95 7.08 8.54 -6.34
N VAL A 96 6.93 7.77 -7.43
CA VAL A 96 7.05 6.31 -7.44
C VAL A 96 7.84 5.87 -8.67
N ASP A 97 8.62 4.79 -8.53
CA ASP A 97 9.30 4.17 -9.66
C ASP A 97 8.29 3.62 -10.65
N TYR A 98 8.54 3.81 -11.94
CA TYR A 98 7.70 3.31 -13.01
C TYR A 98 8.48 2.90 -14.24
N GLU A 99 7.91 1.98 -15.01
CA GLU A 99 8.40 1.55 -16.31
C GLU A 99 7.42 1.99 -17.38
N ILE A 100 7.94 2.63 -18.43
CA ILE A 100 7.18 3.02 -19.61
C ILE A 100 7.40 1.96 -20.68
N GLY A 101 6.33 1.53 -21.35
CA GLY A 101 6.37 0.68 -22.54
C GLY A 101 5.58 1.31 -23.68
N ILE A 102 6.08 1.22 -24.91
CA ILE A 102 5.33 1.56 -26.12
C ILE A 102 5.14 0.29 -26.92
N TYR A 103 3.89 -0.02 -27.26
CA TYR A 103 3.48 -1.23 -27.96
C TYR A 103 2.91 -0.87 -29.34
N ASN A 104 3.12 -1.72 -30.34
CA ASN A 104 2.39 -1.62 -31.60
C ASN A 104 0.91 -1.94 -31.35
N ALA A 105 0.01 -1.16 -31.94
CA ALA A 105 -1.43 -1.35 -31.77
C ALA A 105 -1.96 -2.59 -32.52
N ASP A 106 -1.25 -3.03 -33.58
CA ASP A 106 -1.70 -4.12 -34.45
C ASP A 106 -1.44 -5.52 -33.87
N ASP A 107 -0.31 -5.71 -33.17
CA ASP A 107 0.16 -7.02 -32.73
C ASP A 107 0.64 -7.06 -31.26
N ASP A 108 0.43 -5.98 -30.50
CA ASP A 108 0.85 -5.82 -29.11
C ASP A 108 2.34 -6.12 -28.87
N THR A 109 3.20 -5.94 -29.88
CA THR A 109 4.65 -6.11 -29.73
C THR A 109 5.27 -4.90 -29.04
N LEU A 110 6.13 -5.14 -28.03
CA LEU A 110 6.86 -4.09 -27.35
C LEU A 110 7.90 -3.47 -28.30
N VAL A 111 7.78 -2.17 -28.54
CA VAL A 111 8.66 -1.42 -29.45
C VAL A 111 9.69 -0.58 -28.68
N TYR A 112 9.33 -0.13 -27.48
CA TYR A 112 10.21 0.66 -26.60
C TYR A 112 9.89 0.38 -25.13
N GLY A 113 10.91 0.31 -24.29
CA GLY A 113 10.77 0.17 -22.84
C GLY A 113 11.80 1.04 -22.11
N ASN A 114 11.40 1.67 -21.00
CA ASN A 114 12.28 2.51 -20.18
C ASN A 114 11.90 2.43 -18.71
N TYR A 115 12.89 2.30 -17.82
CA TYR A 115 12.70 2.32 -16.37
C TYR A 115 13.07 3.70 -15.81
N VAL A 116 12.17 4.27 -15.02
CA VAL A 116 12.35 5.56 -14.35
C VAL A 116 12.26 5.37 -12.84
N ALA A 117 13.39 5.53 -12.16
CA ALA A 117 13.43 5.55 -10.70
C ALA A 117 12.81 6.84 -10.15
N ALA A 118 12.05 6.75 -9.06
CA ALA A 118 11.54 7.87 -8.26
C ALA A 118 12.69 8.78 -7.81
N THR A 119 13.79 8.15 -7.37
CA THR A 119 15.03 8.86 -6.99
C THR A 119 15.87 9.16 -8.24
N ARG A 120 15.35 9.99 -9.15
CA ARG A 120 16.00 10.63 -10.33
C ARG A 120 17.40 10.12 -10.72
N GLN A 121 17.54 8.83 -10.98
CA GLN A 121 18.65 8.27 -11.73
C GLN A 121 18.00 7.59 -12.92
N GLN A 122 18.02 8.32 -14.03
CA GLN A 122 17.69 7.74 -15.31
C GLN A 122 18.68 6.62 -15.56
N VAL A 123 18.25 5.37 -15.39
CA VAL A 123 18.96 4.23 -15.94
C VAL A 123 18.61 4.21 -17.41
N TYR A 124 19.27 5.09 -18.16
CA TYR A 124 19.13 5.20 -19.61
C TYR A 124 19.78 3.97 -20.24
N ASP A 125 19.02 2.88 -20.38
CA ASP A 125 19.50 1.71 -21.10
C ASP A 125 19.27 1.89 -22.61
N LYS A 126 20.38 1.82 -23.34
CA LYS A 126 20.49 2.18 -24.76
C LYS A 126 20.12 0.98 -25.64
N THR A 127 18.85 0.84 -25.97
CA THR A 127 18.45 0.23 -27.24
C THR A 127 17.63 1.25 -28.03
N LYS A 128 18.36 2.20 -28.65
CA LYS A 128 17.82 3.09 -29.67
C LYS A 128 17.49 2.25 -30.91
N THR A 129 16.30 1.70 -30.97
CA THR A 129 15.67 1.39 -32.25
C THR A 129 14.99 2.67 -32.72
N ASN A 130 15.49 3.28 -33.80
CA ASN A 130 14.73 4.32 -34.50
C ASN A 130 13.45 3.65 -34.99
N ILE A 131 12.32 3.89 -34.31
CA ILE A 131 11.04 3.34 -34.72
C ILE A 131 10.52 4.16 -35.90
N THR A 132 11.03 3.84 -37.09
CA THR A 132 10.53 4.30 -38.39
C THR A 132 9.40 3.42 -38.93
N ALA A 133 8.57 2.84 -38.05
CA ALA A 133 7.35 2.16 -38.45
C ALA A 133 6.16 3.12 -38.32
N ALA A 134 5.44 3.32 -39.43
CA ALA A 134 4.27 4.17 -39.55
C ALA A 134 3.02 3.61 -38.86
N SER A 135 3.16 2.54 -38.06
CA SER A 135 2.09 1.87 -37.35
C SER A 135 1.60 2.67 -36.14
N ALA A 136 0.32 2.51 -35.85
CA ALA A 136 -0.33 3.02 -34.65
C ALA A 136 0.29 2.37 -33.40
N LYS A 137 0.45 3.14 -32.31
CA LYS A 137 1.09 2.66 -31.08
C LYS A 137 0.24 2.98 -29.85
N ASN A 138 0.42 2.18 -28.81
CA ASN A 138 -0.19 2.30 -27.49
C ASN A 138 0.90 2.50 -26.42
N LEU A 139 0.54 3.18 -25.34
CA LEU A 139 1.44 3.48 -24.22
C LEU A 139 1.05 2.62 -23.01
N ALA A 140 2.00 1.97 -22.37
CA ALA A 140 1.79 1.27 -21.11
C ALA A 140 2.71 1.83 -20.02
N VAL A 141 2.24 1.78 -18.78
CA VAL A 141 3.04 2.11 -17.60
C VAL A 141 2.86 1.05 -16.52
N TYR A 142 3.98 0.56 -16.01
CA TYR A 142 4.05 -0.42 -14.92
C TYR A 142 4.71 0.20 -13.67
N PHE A 143 4.17 -0.09 -12.49
CA PHE A 143 4.64 0.44 -11.21
C PHE A 143 5.18 -0.67 -10.30
N PRO A 144 6.47 -1.03 -10.39
CA PRO A 144 7.05 -2.08 -9.55
C PRO A 144 6.98 -1.72 -8.05
N GLY A 145 7.17 -0.44 -7.73
CA GLY A 145 7.20 0.08 -6.36
C GLY A 145 5.85 0.39 -5.71
N LYS A 146 4.71 0.18 -6.38
CA LYS A 146 3.38 0.65 -5.91
C LYS A 146 3.07 0.28 -4.46
N ARG A 147 3.34 -0.98 -4.07
CA ARG A 147 3.05 -1.44 -2.69
C ARG A 147 3.85 -0.71 -1.63
N SER A 148 5.13 -0.44 -1.89
CA SER A 148 6.00 0.28 -0.95
C SER A 148 5.59 1.75 -0.88
N TYR A 149 5.27 2.36 -2.03
CA TYR A 149 4.70 3.70 -2.09
C TYR A 149 3.41 3.83 -1.27
N LEU A 150 2.43 2.93 -1.46
CA LEU A 150 1.19 2.94 -0.69
C LEU A 150 1.44 2.70 0.81
N ALA A 151 2.37 1.81 1.17
CA ALA A 151 2.74 1.59 2.57
C ALA A 151 3.38 2.85 3.21
N ALA A 152 4.15 3.62 2.43
CA ALA A 152 4.73 4.88 2.88
C ALA A 152 3.66 5.96 3.12
N GLU A 153 2.59 5.97 2.33
CA GLU A 153 1.43 6.85 2.54
C GLU A 153 0.64 6.46 3.80
N LEU A 154 0.64 5.17 4.16
CA LEU A 154 -0.06 4.61 5.32
C LEU A 154 0.78 4.54 6.61
N LYS A 155 1.92 5.25 6.69
CA LYS A 155 2.83 5.23 7.85
C LYS A 155 2.13 5.41 9.20
N ILE A 156 1.17 6.34 9.26
CA ILE A 156 0.41 6.64 10.50
C ILE A 156 -0.46 5.44 10.92
N TRP A 157 -1.06 4.73 9.96
CA TRP A 157 -1.87 3.54 10.21
C TRP A 157 -1.03 2.34 10.64
N ILE A 158 0.16 2.19 10.06
CA ILE A 158 1.13 1.17 10.47
C ILE A 158 1.61 1.46 11.90
N PHE A 159 1.96 2.71 12.19
CA PHE A 159 2.42 3.14 13.52
C PHE A 159 1.35 2.93 14.60
N SER A 160 0.10 3.28 14.34
CA SER A 160 -1.00 3.04 15.31
C SER A 160 -1.23 1.54 15.56
N THR A 161 -1.03 0.70 14.55
CA THR A 161 -1.09 -0.76 14.71
C THR A 161 0.03 -1.28 15.63
N VAL A 162 1.25 -0.74 15.51
CA VAL A 162 2.36 -1.08 16.43
C VAL A 162 2.03 -0.66 17.87
N ILE A 163 1.50 0.54 18.07
CA ILE A 163 1.07 1.00 19.41
C ILE A 163 0.01 0.06 19.99
N LEU A 164 -0.99 -0.34 19.20
CA LEU A 164 -2.03 -1.25 19.65
C LEU A 164 -1.45 -2.60 20.09
N LEU A 165 -0.49 -3.14 19.34
CA LEU A 165 0.20 -4.39 19.72
C LEU A 165 0.98 -4.24 21.02
N LEU A 166 1.66 -3.10 21.24
CA LEU A 166 2.34 -2.81 22.50
C LEU A 166 1.35 -2.71 23.66
N MET A 167 0.20 -2.07 23.46
CA MET A 167 -0.87 -2.00 24.47
C MET A 167 -1.42 -3.39 24.80
N CYS A 168 -1.65 -4.24 23.81
CA CYS A 168 -2.04 -5.64 24.02
C CYS A 168 -0.98 -6.40 24.82
N GLY A 169 0.31 -6.19 24.51
CA GLY A 169 1.42 -6.79 25.25
C GLY A 169 1.48 -6.33 26.71
N PHE A 170 1.31 -5.03 26.96
CA PHE A 170 1.26 -4.48 28.31
C PHE A 170 0.05 -5.01 29.09
N PHE A 171 -1.12 -5.10 28.46
CA PHE A 171 -2.31 -5.69 29.08
C PHE A 171 -2.07 -7.16 29.44
N ALA A 172 -1.49 -7.95 28.54
CA ALA A 172 -1.16 -9.35 28.81
C ALA A 172 -0.16 -9.49 29.98
N TYR A 173 0.87 -8.64 30.03
CA TYR A 173 1.82 -8.59 31.15
C TYR A 173 1.14 -8.22 32.48
N ALA A 174 0.30 -7.18 32.49
CA ALA A 174 -0.44 -6.76 33.67
C ALA A 174 -1.37 -7.88 34.18
N MET A 175 -2.05 -8.58 33.27
CA MET A 175 -2.90 -9.74 33.61
C MET A 175 -2.07 -10.88 34.20
N TYR A 176 -0.91 -11.19 33.61
CA TYR A 176 0.01 -12.19 34.13
C TYR A 176 0.48 -11.85 35.56
N SER A 177 0.92 -10.60 35.79
CA SER A 177 1.38 -10.13 37.12
C SER A 177 0.28 -10.26 38.16
N LEU A 178 -0.94 -9.81 37.85
CA LEU A 178 -2.07 -9.83 38.76
C LEU A 178 -2.48 -11.27 39.13
N LEU A 179 -2.55 -12.17 38.14
CA LEU A 179 -2.83 -13.60 38.40
C LEU A 179 -1.74 -14.26 39.25
N ARG A 180 -0.47 -13.87 39.07
CA ARG A 180 0.65 -14.37 39.86
C ARG A 180 0.57 -13.90 41.32
N GLU A 181 0.30 -12.61 41.55
CA GLU A 181 0.14 -12.04 42.90
C GLU A 181 -0.99 -12.72 43.69
N ARG A 182 -2.12 -13.02 43.02
CA ARG A 182 -3.24 -13.78 43.61
C ARG A 182 -2.83 -15.15 44.11
N LYS A 183 -2.10 -15.92 43.29
CA LYS A 183 -1.64 -17.27 43.67
C LYS A 183 -0.76 -17.25 44.92
N PHE A 184 0.14 -16.27 45.04
CA PHE A 184 0.98 -16.14 46.24
C PHE A 184 0.18 -15.77 47.49
N ALA A 185 -0.85 -14.95 47.36
CA ALA A 185 -1.72 -14.59 48.48
C ALA A 185 -2.52 -15.80 48.98
N GLU A 186 -3.04 -16.64 48.08
CA GLU A 186 -3.75 -17.88 48.42
C GLU A 186 -2.82 -18.87 49.15
N LEU A 187 -1.61 -19.12 48.61
CA LEU A 187 -0.62 -20.01 49.25
C LEU A 187 -0.21 -19.55 50.66
N LYS A 188 -0.03 -18.23 50.88
CA LYS A 188 0.28 -17.69 52.22
C LYS A 188 -0.88 -17.88 53.19
N SER A 189 -2.11 -17.65 52.72
CA SER A 189 -3.32 -17.86 53.53
C SER A 189 -3.45 -19.34 53.93
N ASP A 190 -3.24 -20.25 52.99
CA ASP A 190 -3.32 -21.69 53.23
C ASP A 190 -2.23 -22.17 54.18
N PHE A 191 -1.01 -21.65 54.07
CA PHE A 191 0.08 -21.96 54.99
C PHE A 191 -0.25 -21.55 56.44
N ILE A 192 -0.74 -20.33 56.64
CA ILE A 192 -1.11 -19.84 57.98
C ILE A 192 -2.24 -20.71 58.54
N ASN A 193 -3.28 -20.96 57.75
CA ASN A 193 -4.43 -21.73 58.20
C ASN A 193 -4.07 -23.19 58.54
N ASN A 194 -3.13 -23.79 57.79
CA ASN A 194 -2.62 -25.13 58.06
C ASN A 194 -1.64 -25.22 59.24
N MET A 195 -0.94 -24.13 59.61
CA MET A 195 -0.08 -24.11 60.80
C MET A 195 -0.81 -23.74 62.10
N THR A 196 -2.00 -23.13 62.01
CA THR A 196 -2.74 -22.67 63.21
C THR A 196 -3.68 -23.75 63.77
N HIS A 197 -3.92 -24.81 63.01
CA HIS A 197 -4.65 -26.01 63.42
C HIS A 197 -3.66 -27.12 63.81
#